data_AF-A0A7H1MD59-F1
#
_entry.id   AF-A0A7H1MD59-F1
#
_cell.length_a   1.000
_cell.length_b   1.000
_cell.length_c   1.000
_cell.angle_alpha   90.00
_cell.angle_beta   90.00
_cell.angle_gamma   90.00
#
_symmetry.space_group_name_H-M   'P 1'
#
loop_
_entity.id
_entity.type
_entity.pdbx_description
1 polymer ?
#
loop_
_entity_poly.entity_id
_entity_poly.type
_entity_poly.pdbx_seq_one_letter_code
_entity_poly.pdbx_strand_id
1 'polypeptide(L)'
;MDVLLLANNVSHVLECKTANFAKNEDKAGDALYKLESLKKLGGLRTKAMLLSYRELTGKIRNRAEGAQIKIIEQKDLSGMKTLLEKWVNGR
;
A
#
# COMPACT_ATOMS: atom_id res chain seq x y z
N MET A 1 6.18 -4.69 -6.82
CA MET A 1 6.30 -3.23 -6.82
C MET A 1 5.97 -2.87 -8.22
N ASP A 2 4.85 -2.17 -8.35
CA ASP A 2 4.26 -1.93 -9.66
C ASP A 2 4.46 -0.46 -10.03
N VAL A 3 4.53 0.42 -9.02
CA VAL A 3 4.88 1.84 -9.16
C VAL A 3 5.92 2.22 -8.12
N LEU A 4 6.92 2.99 -8.55
CA LEU A 4 7.91 3.66 -7.71
C LEU A 4 7.95 5.13 -8.14
N LEU A 5 7.85 6.05 -7.17
CA LEU A 5 7.99 7.48 -7.43
C LEU A 5 8.84 8.15 -6.36
N LEU A 6 9.63 9.13 -6.77
CA LEU A 6 10.42 9.97 -5.88
C LEU A 6 9.80 11.37 -5.86
N ALA A 7 9.32 11.80 -4.70
CA ALA A 7 8.75 13.13 -4.51
C ALA A 7 9.23 13.70 -3.17
N ASN A 8 9.65 14.96 -3.14
CA ASN A 8 10.14 15.63 -1.92
C ASN A 8 11.29 14.86 -1.21
N ASN A 9 12.15 14.22 -2.01
CA ASN A 9 13.22 13.33 -1.54
C ASN A 9 12.71 12.17 -0.66
N VAL A 10 11.47 11.72 -0.92
CA VAL A 10 10.86 10.55 -0.31
C VAL A 10 10.52 9.54 -1.40
N SER A 11 11.02 8.32 -1.24
CA SER A 11 10.63 7.18 -2.06
C SER A 11 9.23 6.71 -1.67
N HIS A 12 8.33 6.58 -2.65
CA HIS A 12 7.01 6.01 -2.45
C HIS A 12 6.86 4.76 -3.31
N VAL A 13 6.61 3.64 -2.64
CA VAL A 13 6.49 2.32 -3.24
C VAL A 13 5.03 1.90 -3.22
N LEU A 14 4.49 1.53 -4.37
CA LEU A 14 3.08 1.14 -4.49
C LEU A 14 2.97 -0.20 -5.22
N GLU A 15 2.18 -1.11 -4.64
CA GLU A 15 1.81 -2.41 -5.21
C GLU A 15 0.30 -2.43 -5.47
N CYS A 16 -0.10 -2.80 -6.68
CA CYS A 16 -1.47 -2.92 -7.14
C CYS A 16 -1.88 -4.39 -7.22
N LYS A 17 -3.07 -4.73 -6.71
CA LYS A 17 -3.57 -6.11 -6.75
C LYS A 17 -5.05 -6.15 -7.12
N THR A 18 -5.38 -7.06 -8.03
CA THR A 18 -6.77 -7.41 -8.41
C THR A 18 -7.27 -8.70 -7.77
N ALA A 19 -6.37 -9.43 -7.11
CA ALA A 19 -6.63 -10.69 -6.43
C ALA A 19 -7.68 -10.53 -5.32
N ASN A 20 -8.52 -11.55 -5.14
CA ASN A 20 -9.44 -11.59 -4.01
C ASN A 20 -8.71 -12.09 -2.75
N PHE A 21 -8.21 -11.14 -1.96
CA PHE A 21 -7.50 -11.44 -0.72
C PHE A 21 -8.41 -11.91 0.42
N ALA A 22 -9.72 -11.65 0.38
CA ALA A 22 -10.66 -12.25 1.32
C ALA A 22 -10.73 -13.78 1.20
N LYS A 23 -10.34 -14.33 0.04
CA LYS A 23 -10.22 -15.79 -0.17
C LYS A 23 -8.79 -16.32 -0.08
N ASN A 24 -7.78 -15.45 0.01
CA ASN A 24 -6.37 -15.81 -0.07
C ASN A 24 -5.54 -14.88 0.82
N GLU A 25 -5.72 -14.97 2.14
CA GLU A 25 -5.05 -14.07 3.08
C GLU A 25 -3.52 -14.20 3.05
N ASP A 26 -2.98 -15.40 2.80
CA ASP A 26 -1.53 -15.62 2.71
C ASP A 26 -0.90 -14.78 1.59
N LYS A 27 -1.57 -14.70 0.43
CA LYS A 27 -1.10 -13.85 -0.68
C LYS A 27 -1.14 -12.37 -0.34
N ALA A 28 -2.05 -11.95 0.55
CA ALA A 28 -2.05 -10.58 1.07
C ALA A 28 -0.86 -10.37 2.01
N GLY A 29 -0.58 -11.37 2.86
CA GLY A 29 0.60 -11.41 3.72
C GLY A 29 1.90 -11.24 2.94
N ASP A 30 2.07 -11.99 1.86
CA ASP A 30 3.26 -11.91 0.98
C ASP A 30 3.41 -10.51 0.36
N ALA A 31 2.30 -9.93 -0.12
CA ALA A 31 2.32 -8.58 -0.68
C ALA A 31 2.72 -7.52 0.36
N LEU A 32 2.20 -7.62 1.59
CA LEU A 32 2.55 -6.71 2.68
C LEU A 32 4.00 -6.91 3.15
N TYR A 33 4.47 -8.15 3.26
CA TYR A 33 5.86 -8.46 3.63
C TYR A 33 6.86 -7.90 2.60
N LYS A 34 6.53 -8.03 1.31
CA LYS A 34 7.31 -7.45 0.22
C LYS A 34 7.39 -5.92 0.32
N LEU A 35 6.26 -5.24 0.53
CA LEU A 35 6.23 -3.79 0.72
C LEU A 35 7.01 -3.36 1.96
N GLU A 36 6.89 -4.09 3.06
CA GLU A 36 7.64 -3.82 4.30
C GLU A 36 9.16 -3.94 4.09
N SER A 37 9.60 -4.97 3.35
CA SER A 37 11.00 -5.15 2.98
C SER A 37 11.52 -4.02 2.10
N LEU A 38 10.76 -3.61 1.09
CA LEU A 38 11.12 -2.48 0.22
C LEU A 38 11.18 -1.16 0.98
N LYS A 39 10.26 -0.95 1.92
CA LYS A 39 10.27 0.22 2.80
C LYS A 39 11.55 0.28 3.63
N LYS A 40 12.02 -0.85 4.18
CA LYS A 40 13.28 -0.93 4.93
C LYS A 40 14.48 -0.60 4.04
N LEU A 41 14.51 -1.09 2.81
CA LEU A 41 15.60 -0.82 1.85
C LEU A 41 15.65 0.64 1.40
N GLY A 42 14.50 1.30 1.23
CA GLY A 42 14.45 2.72 0.83
C GLY A 42 14.79 3.71 1.96
N GLY A 43 15.07 3.23 3.17
CA GLY A 43 15.37 4.05 4.33
C GLY A 43 14.15 4.62 5.05
N LEU A 44 14.39 5.27 6.20
CA LEU A 44 13.37 5.62 7.21
C LEU A 44 12.19 6.45 6.68
N ARG A 45 12.41 7.26 5.65
CA ARG A 45 11.36 8.14 5.09
C ARG A 45 10.48 7.45 4.05
N THR A 46 10.85 6.26 3.58
CA THR A 46 10.12 5.58 2.50
C THR A 46 8.68 5.28 2.90
N LYS A 47 7.76 5.58 1.99
CA LYS A 47 6.33 5.33 2.14
C LYS A 47 5.94 4.14 1.30
N ALA A 48 5.05 3.31 1.82
CA ALA A 48 4.53 2.14 1.12
C ALA A 48 3.00 2.17 1.07
N MET A 49 2.44 1.73 -0.06
CA MET A 49 0.99 1.60 -0.25
C MET A 49 0.65 0.28 -0.93
N LEU A 50 -0.41 -0.37 -0.44
CA LEU A 50 -1.13 -1.42 -1.15
C LEU A 50 -2.41 -0.82 -1.73
N LEU A 51 -2.53 -0.86 -3.06
CA LEU A 51 -3.76 -0.55 -3.78
C LEU A 51 -4.43 -1.87 -4.16
N SER A 52 -5.56 -2.16 -3.51
CA SER A 52 -6.37 -3.34 -3.80
C SER A 52 -7.60 -2.96 -4.59
N TYR A 53 -7.83 -3.60 -5.74
CA TYR A 53 -9.07 -3.39 -6.50
C TYR A 53 -10.32 -3.88 -5.74
N ARG A 54 -10.13 -4.84 -4.82
CA ARG A 54 -11.21 -5.47 -4.02
C ARG A 54 -11.08 -5.09 -2.56
N GLU A 55 -12.20 -5.17 -1.83
CA GLU A 55 -12.18 -4.99 -0.38
C GLU A 55 -11.27 -5.99 0.33
N LEU A 56 -10.62 -5.51 1.38
CA LEU A 56 -9.76 -6.30 2.26
C LEU A 56 -10.54 -6.78 3.50
N THR A 57 -10.03 -7.81 4.17
CA THR A 57 -10.54 -8.21 5.49
C THR A 57 -10.00 -7.28 6.57
N GLY A 58 -10.66 -7.22 7.73
CA GLY A 58 -10.16 -6.44 8.87
C GLY A 58 -8.74 -6.87 9.29
N LYS A 59 -8.44 -8.17 9.24
CA LYS A 59 -7.12 -8.72 9.56
C LYS A 59 -6.03 -8.18 8.63
N ILE A 60 -6.29 -8.11 7.33
CA ILE A 60 -5.32 -7.56 6.36
C ILE A 60 -5.12 -6.06 6.60
N ARG A 61 -6.19 -5.30 6.88
CA ARG A 61 -6.08 -3.87 7.22
C ARG A 61 -5.23 -3.65 8.46
N ASN A 62 -5.49 -4.40 9.53
CA ASN A 62 -4.72 -4.31 10.78
C ASN A 62 -3.24 -4.65 10.56
N ARG A 63 -2.92 -5.66 9.73
CA ARG A 63 -1.53 -6.00 9.39
C ARG A 63 -0.83 -4.89 8.61
N ALA A 64 -1.52 -4.28 7.65
CA ALA A 64 -0.99 -3.16 6.87
C ALA A 64 -0.77 -1.92 7.75
N GLU A 65 -1.70 -1.62 8.66
CA GLU A 65 -1.58 -0.54 9.63
C GLU A 65 -0.36 -0.75 10.54
N GLY A 66 -0.18 -1.95 11.10
CA GLY A 66 0.99 -2.30 11.90
C GLY A 66 2.32 -2.18 11.14
N ALA A 67 2.31 -2.40 9.82
CA ALA A 67 3.46 -2.19 8.94
C ALA A 67 3.63 -0.72 8.49
N GLN A 68 2.70 0.16 8.85
CA GLN A 68 2.56 1.52 8.34
C GLN A 68 2.54 1.56 6.80
N ILE A 69 1.80 0.63 6.19
CA ILE A 69 1.49 0.57 4.77
C ILE A 69 0.11 1.18 4.57
N LYS A 70 -0.01 2.19 3.72
CA LYS A 70 -1.31 2.79 3.39
C LYS A 70 -2.11 1.86 2.49
N ILE A 71 -3.43 1.90 2.65
CA ILE A 71 -4.36 1.13 1.84
C ILE A 71 -5.23 2.10 1.04
N ILE A 72 -5.38 1.80 -0.25
CA ILE A 72 -6.50 2.22 -1.06
C ILE A 72 -7.20 0.94 -1.50
N GLU A 73 -8.49 0.82 -1.25
CA GLU A 73 -9.25 -0.36 -1.66
C GLU A 73 -10.49 -0.01 -2.49
N GLN A 74 -11.32 -1.00 -2.81
CA GLN A 74 -12.50 -0.85 -3.67
C GLN A 74 -13.36 0.39 -3.33
N LYS A 75 -13.64 0.63 -2.05
CA LYS A 75 -14.47 1.76 -1.58
C LYS A 75 -13.83 3.14 -1.82
N ASP A 76 -12.51 3.18 -1.99
CA ASP A 76 -11.72 4.39 -2.11
C ASP A 76 -11.46 4.78 -3.59
N LEU A 77 -11.73 3.87 -4.54
CA LEU A 77 -11.33 4.03 -5.94
C LEU A 77 -11.91 5.28 -6.62
N SER A 78 -13.13 5.67 -6.28
CA SER A 78 -13.77 6.89 -6.82
C SER A 78 -13.03 8.18 -6.42
N GLY A 79 -12.39 8.18 -5.23
CA GLY A 79 -11.59 9.29 -4.70
C GLY A 79 -10.08 9.08 -4.79
N MET A 80 -9.63 8.05 -5.51
CA MET A 80 -8.25 7.57 -5.48
C MET A 80 -7.24 8.65 -5.86
N LYS A 81 -7.53 9.47 -6.88
CA LYS A 81 -6.63 10.56 -7.31
C LYS A 81 -6.31 11.48 -6.13
N THR A 82 -7.33 11.96 -5.44
CA THR A 82 -7.19 12.83 -4.27
C THR A 82 -6.44 12.14 -3.12
N LEU A 83 -6.68 10.85 -2.90
CA LEU A 83 -5.98 10.08 -1.86
C LEU A 83 -4.49 9.89 -2.18
N LEU A 84 -4.15 9.61 -3.44
CA LEU A 84 -2.77 9.52 -3.90
C LEU A 84 -2.05 10.87 -3.79
N GLU A 85 -2.69 11.96 -4.23
CA GLU A 85 -2.14 13.32 -4.09
C GLU A 85 -1.89 13.67 -2.62
N LYS A 86 -2.84 13.37 -1.73
CA LYS A 86 -2.66 13.55 -0.28
C LYS A 86 -1.54 12.69 0.28
N TRP A 87 -1.39 11.45 -0.19
CA TRP A 87 -0.35 10.55 0.29
C TRP A 87 1.05 11.00 -0.13
N VAL A 88 1.21 11.42 -1.39
CA VAL A 88 2.48 11.92 -1.95
C VAL A 88 2.89 13.26 -1.35
N ASN A 89 1.92 14.16 -1.13
CA ASN A 89 2.18 15.51 -0.62
C ASN A 89 2.13 15.60 0.92
N GLY A 90 1.54 14.62 1.59
CA GLY A 90 1.54 14.54 3.05
C GLY A 90 2.97 14.40 3.55
N ARG A 91 3.33 15.12 4.62
CA ARG A 91 4.65 14.98 5.27
C ARG A 91 4.71 13.68 6.06
#